data_AF-A0A9E5TE01-F1
#
_entry.id   AF-A0A9E5TE01-F1
#
_cell.length_a   1.000
_cell.length_b   1.000
_cell.length_c   1.000
_cell.angle_alpha   90.00
_cell.angle_beta   90.00
_cell.angle_gamma   90.00
#
_symmetry.space_group_name_H-M   'P 1'
#
loop_
_entity.id
_entity.type
_entity.pdbx_description
1 polymer ?
#
loop_
_entity_poly.entity_id
_entity_poly.type
_entity_poly.pdbx_seq_one_letter_code
_entity_poly.pdbx_strand_id
1 'polypeptide(L)'
;RFIAGLLKHAPEITAVTNQWVNSYKRLVPGYEAPVYVSWGRRNRSDLIRVPMYKPGKENATRVEFRSPDPACNPYLAFAVMLAAGLKGIEEKYPLPEPV
;
A
#
# COMPACT_ATOMS: atom_id res chain seq x y z
N ARG A 1 11.39 5.63 -1.73
CA ARG A 1 10.69 6.69 -2.51
C ARG A 1 9.34 6.20 -3.04
N PHE A 2 9.28 5.07 -3.77
CA PHE A 2 8.00 4.48 -4.21
C PHE A 2 6.96 4.31 -3.10
N ILE A 3 7.36 3.73 -1.95
CA ILE A 3 6.51 3.60 -0.75
C ILE A 3 5.96 4.96 -0.29
N ALA A 4 6.78 6.02 -0.31
CA ALA A 4 6.34 7.35 0.12
C ALA A 4 5.26 7.92 -0.81
N GLY A 5 5.35 7.64 -2.11
CA GLY A 5 4.30 7.94 -3.09
C GLY A 5 2.98 7.24 -2.74
N LEU A 6 3.02 5.93 -2.52
CA LEU A 6 1.85 5.15 -2.11
C LEU A 6 1.24 5.66 -0.80
N LEU A 7 2.05 5.98 0.22
CA LEU A 7 1.54 6.49 1.50
C LEU A 7 0.89 7.87 1.34
N LYS A 8 1.53 8.79 0.60
CA LYS A 8 0.99 10.15 0.39
C LYS A 8 -0.35 10.12 -0.36
N HIS A 9 -0.46 9.27 -1.37
CA HIS A 9 -1.63 9.17 -2.24
C HIS A 9 -2.63 8.10 -1.79
N ALA A 10 -2.40 7.43 -0.64
CA ALA A 10 -3.30 6.39 -0.14
C ALA A 10 -4.76 6.86 -0.02
N PRO A 11 -5.08 8.02 0.59
CA PRO A 11 -6.48 8.44 0.77
C PRO A 11 -7.26 8.59 -0.54
N GLU A 12 -6.62 9.10 -1.59
CA GLU A 12 -7.24 9.35 -2.90
C GLU A 12 -7.32 8.08 -3.74
N ILE A 13 -6.26 7.24 -3.77
CA ILE A 13 -6.29 5.99 -4.55
C ILE A 13 -7.19 4.93 -3.91
N THR A 14 -7.49 5.03 -2.60
CA THR A 14 -8.45 4.15 -1.93
C THR A 14 -9.81 4.15 -2.62
N ALA A 15 -10.28 5.28 -3.15
CA ALA A 15 -11.54 5.32 -3.91
C ALA A 15 -11.52 4.38 -5.13
N VAL A 16 -10.34 4.15 -5.73
CA VAL A 16 -10.15 3.26 -6.88
C VAL A 16 -9.83 1.84 -6.44
N THR A 17 -9.08 1.64 -5.36
CA THR A 17 -8.70 0.30 -4.87
C THR A 17 -9.76 -0.36 -3.98
N ASN A 18 -10.76 0.41 -3.53
CA ASN A 18 -11.83 0.01 -2.62
C ASN A 18 -13.15 0.67 -3.07
N GLN A 19 -13.66 0.23 -4.23
CA GLN A 19 -14.68 0.94 -5.02
C GLN A 19 -16.10 0.85 -4.44
N TRP A 20 -16.36 -0.05 -3.51
CA TRP A 20 -17.71 -0.38 -3.07
C TRP A 20 -17.92 0.00 -1.61
N VAL A 21 -19.18 0.28 -1.26
CA VAL A 21 -19.59 0.47 0.15
C VAL A 21 -19.12 -0.69 1.04
N ASN A 22 -19.16 -1.92 0.52
CA ASN A 22 -18.72 -3.10 1.27
C ASN A 22 -17.21 -3.15 1.53
N SER A 23 -16.39 -2.50 0.70
CA SER A 23 -14.95 -2.37 0.92
C SER A 23 -14.63 -1.69 2.26
N TYR A 24 -15.41 -0.67 2.62
CA TYR A 24 -15.22 0.08 3.86
C TYR A 24 -15.71 -0.67 5.10
N LYS A 25 -16.55 -1.70 4.95
CA LYS A 25 -16.88 -2.62 6.05
C LYS A 25 -15.71 -3.54 6.41
N ARG A 26 -14.76 -3.75 5.47
CA ARG A 26 -13.49 -4.45 5.74
C ARG A 26 -12.46 -3.53 6.39
N LEU A 27 -12.40 -2.26 5.99
CA LEU A 27 -11.42 -1.27 6.48
C LEU A 27 -11.84 -0.72 7.86
N VAL A 28 -11.98 -1.63 8.84
CA VAL A 28 -12.29 -1.31 10.24
C VAL A 28 -11.27 -1.96 11.17
N PRO A 29 -11.02 -1.39 12.36
CA PRO A 29 -10.09 -1.98 13.32
C PRO A 29 -10.49 -3.41 13.74
N GLY A 30 -9.49 -4.27 13.99
CA GLY A 30 -9.68 -5.59 14.61
C GLY A 30 -9.63 -6.81 13.69
N TYR A 31 -9.56 -6.64 12.36
CA TYR A 31 -9.66 -7.74 11.39
C TYR A 31 -8.48 -7.85 10.41
N GLU A 32 -7.27 -7.49 10.84
CA GLU A 32 -6.01 -7.52 10.04
C GLU A 32 -5.99 -6.64 8.76
N ALA A 33 -7.09 -5.95 8.44
CA ALA A 33 -7.14 -4.96 7.39
C ALA A 33 -6.46 -3.66 7.84
N PRO A 34 -5.67 -3.01 6.97
CA PRO A 34 -4.98 -1.79 7.33
C PRO A 34 -5.96 -0.61 7.38
N VAL A 35 -5.96 0.11 8.50
CA VAL A 35 -6.79 1.32 8.69
C VAL A 35 -5.94 2.58 8.93
N TYR A 36 -4.62 2.41 9.08
CA TYR A 36 -3.68 3.51 9.29
C TYR A 36 -2.73 3.61 8.09
N VAL A 37 -2.39 4.84 7.70
CA VAL A 37 -1.37 5.10 6.66
C VAL A 37 0.02 4.92 7.29
N SER A 38 0.48 3.68 7.32
CA SER A 38 1.77 3.28 7.89
C SER A 38 2.50 2.25 7.02
N TRP A 39 3.79 2.06 7.27
CA TRP A 39 4.57 1.00 6.65
C TRP A 39 5.51 0.33 7.66
N GLY A 40 5.79 -0.94 7.45
CA GLY A 40 6.65 -1.71 8.33
C GLY A 40 7.11 -3.04 7.71
N ARG A 41 8.10 -3.69 8.35
CA ARG A 41 8.75 -4.91 7.81
C ARG A 41 8.09 -6.22 8.24
N ARG A 42 7.40 -6.23 9.38
CA ARG A 42 6.84 -7.46 9.97
C ARG A 42 5.36 -7.34 10.31
N ASN A 43 4.91 -6.14 10.63
CA ASN A 43 3.56 -5.91 11.12
C ASN A 43 2.54 -6.12 9.99
N ARG A 44 1.48 -6.87 10.31
CA ARG A 44 0.41 -7.20 9.36
C ARG A 44 -0.70 -6.13 9.36
N SER A 45 -0.69 -5.24 10.33
CA SER A 45 -1.68 -4.16 10.44
C SER A 45 -1.29 -2.91 9.64
N ASP A 46 -0.06 -2.83 9.13
CA ASP A 46 0.40 -1.71 8.32
C ASP A 46 -0.23 -1.73 6.93
N LEU A 47 -0.46 -0.53 6.38
CA LEU A 47 -0.93 -0.35 5.01
C LEU A 47 0.05 -0.91 3.99
N ILE A 48 1.35 -0.66 4.18
CA ILE A 48 2.41 -1.23 3.36
C ILE A 48 3.28 -2.16 4.19
N ARG A 49 3.34 -3.43 3.79
CA ARG A 49 4.28 -4.40 4.35
C ARG A 49 5.47 -4.57 3.42
N VAL A 50 6.68 -4.56 3.99
CA VAL A 50 7.91 -4.93 3.30
C VAL A 50 8.36 -6.29 3.82
N PRO A 51 8.11 -7.40 3.09
CA PRO A 51 8.53 -8.73 3.53
C PRO A 51 10.02 -8.78 3.88
N MET A 52 10.36 -9.57 4.90
CA MET A 52 11.74 -9.69 5.36
C MET A 52 12.67 -10.13 4.23
N TYR A 53 13.75 -9.39 4.03
CA TYR A 53 14.80 -9.73 3.08
C TYR A 53 15.43 -11.08 3.46
N LYS A 54 15.68 -11.92 2.45
CA LYS A 54 16.41 -13.18 2.58
C LYS A 54 17.70 -13.07 1.76
N PRO A 55 18.88 -13.19 2.39
CA PRO A 55 20.15 -13.18 1.67
C PRO A 55 20.16 -14.20 0.52
N GLY A 56 20.63 -13.78 -0.67
CA GLY A 56 20.62 -14.60 -1.88
C GLY A 56 19.27 -14.71 -2.59
N LYS A 57 18.27 -13.93 -2.16
CA LYS A 57 16.94 -13.81 -2.81
C LYS A 57 16.57 -12.34 -3.06
N GLU A 58 17.51 -11.57 -3.59
CA GLU A 58 17.36 -10.14 -3.89
C GLU A 58 16.14 -9.88 -4.78
N ASN A 59 15.93 -10.74 -5.79
CA ASN A 59 14.80 -10.68 -6.71
C ASN A 59 13.42 -10.87 -6.06
N ALA A 60 13.35 -11.37 -4.82
CA ALA A 60 12.10 -11.52 -4.08
C ALA A 60 11.72 -10.25 -3.28
N THR A 61 12.61 -9.27 -3.22
CA THR A 61 12.40 -8.00 -2.50
C THR A 61 11.28 -7.22 -3.18
N ARG A 62 10.25 -6.88 -2.40
CA ARG A 62 9.05 -6.21 -2.90
C ARG A 62 8.35 -5.44 -1.79
N VAL A 63 7.32 -4.70 -2.18
CA VAL A 63 6.38 -4.02 -1.28
C VAL A 63 5.00 -4.62 -1.46
N GLU A 64 4.24 -4.73 -0.37
CA GLU A 64 2.89 -5.28 -0.38
C GLU A 64 1.92 -4.20 0.11
N PHE A 65 1.14 -3.63 -0.81
CA PHE A 65 0.07 -2.68 -0.49
C PHE A 65 -1.21 -3.45 -0.14
N ARG A 66 -1.66 -3.35 1.13
CA ARG A 66 -2.66 -4.26 1.71
C ARG A 66 -4.10 -3.73 1.68
N SER A 67 -4.30 -2.47 1.29
CA SER A 67 -5.64 -1.86 1.21
C SER A 67 -6.56 -2.50 0.17
N PRO A 68 -6.11 -2.79 -1.07
CA PRO A 68 -7.01 -3.23 -2.14
C PRO A 68 -7.80 -4.48 -1.77
N ASP A 69 -9.03 -4.56 -2.24
CA ASP A 69 -9.91 -5.72 -2.10
C ASP A 69 -10.28 -6.28 -3.49
N PRO A 70 -10.75 -7.53 -3.59
CA PRO A 70 -10.96 -8.19 -4.89
C PRO A 70 -12.13 -7.62 -5.71
N ALA A 71 -12.93 -6.71 -5.14
CA ALA A 71 -14.07 -6.12 -5.85
C ALA A 71 -13.66 -4.88 -6.68
N CYS A 72 -12.40 -4.41 -6.56
CA CYS A 72 -11.90 -3.33 -7.41
C CYS A 72 -11.61 -3.79 -8.84
N ASN A 73 -11.66 -2.87 -9.80
CA ASN A 73 -11.15 -3.11 -11.15
C ASN A 73 -9.61 -3.23 -11.11
N PRO A 74 -9.01 -4.40 -11.43
CA PRO A 74 -7.58 -4.62 -11.26
C PRO A 74 -6.72 -3.75 -12.19
N TYR A 75 -7.21 -3.40 -13.38
CA TYR A 75 -6.50 -2.54 -14.31
C TYR A 75 -6.33 -1.13 -13.73
N LEU A 76 -7.41 -0.57 -13.20
CA LEU A 76 -7.39 0.74 -12.57
C LEU A 76 -6.59 0.72 -11.27
N ALA A 77 -6.76 -0.32 -10.45
CA ALA A 77 -6.03 -0.47 -9.19
C ALA A 77 -4.51 -0.49 -9.42
N PHE A 78 -4.02 -1.30 -10.36
CA PHE A 78 -2.59 -1.34 -10.67
C PHE A 78 -2.10 -0.03 -11.31
N ALA A 79 -2.90 0.61 -12.17
CA ALA A 79 -2.54 1.88 -12.78
C ALA A 79 -2.33 2.99 -11.74
N VAL A 80 -3.27 3.16 -10.79
CA VAL A 80 -3.15 4.19 -9.75
C VAL A 80 -2.05 3.89 -8.75
N MET A 81 -1.82 2.61 -8.41
CA MET A 81 -0.71 2.21 -7.54
C MET A 81 0.64 2.52 -8.19
N LEU A 82 0.79 2.22 -9.48
CA LEU A 82 2.00 2.55 -10.23
C LEU A 82 2.21 4.06 -10.32
N ALA A 83 1.18 4.81 -10.70
CA ALA A 83 1.23 6.27 -10.81
C ALA A 83 1.62 6.94 -9.49
N ALA A 84 0.97 6.55 -8.38
CA ALA A 84 1.28 7.06 -7.05
C ALA A 84 2.73 6.78 -6.65
N GLY A 85 3.21 5.55 -6.89
CA GLY A 85 4.58 5.16 -6.57
C GLY A 85 5.63 5.85 -7.44
N LEU A 86 5.39 6.00 -8.74
CA LEU A 86 6.27 6.73 -9.66
C LEU A 86 6.37 8.21 -9.29
N LYS A 87 5.24 8.86 -8.99
CA LYS A 87 5.22 10.26 -8.53
C LYS A 87 6.08 10.47 -7.29
N GLY A 88 6.05 9.52 -6.34
CA GLY A 88 6.93 9.56 -5.16
C GLY A 88 8.41 9.39 -5.46
N ILE A 89 8.78 8.73 -6.55
CA ILE A 89 10.16 8.64 -7.05
C ILE A 89 10.56 9.96 -7.71
N GLU A 90 9.76 10.44 -8.68
CA GLU A 90 10.02 11.65 -9.47
C GLU A 90 10.14 12.89 -8.59
N GLU A 91 9.19 13.10 -7.68
CA GLU A 91 9.15 14.25 -6.76
C GLU A 91 9.96 14.02 -5.47
N LYS A 92 10.68 12.88 -5.37
CA LYS A 92 11.56 12.55 -4.24
C LYS A 92 10.90 12.70 -2.87
N TYR A 93 9.67 12.22 -2.71
CA TYR A 93 8.94 12.35 -1.45
C TYR A 93 9.69 11.75 -0.25
N PRO A 94 9.67 12.42 0.92
CA PRO A 94 10.24 11.87 2.14
C PRO A 94 9.43 10.64 2.57
N LEU A 95 10.13 9.58 2.95
CA LEU A 95 9.50 8.40 3.55
C LEU A 95 9.53 8.57 5.06
N PRO A 96 8.39 8.53 5.77
CA PRO A 96 8.39 8.55 7.24
C PRO A 96 9.10 7.31 7.79
N GLU A 97 9.53 7.38 9.05
CA GLU A 97 10.07 6.22 9.75
C GLU A 97 9.04 5.06 9.79
N PRO A 98 9.50 3.80 9.70
CA PRO A 98 8.62 2.65 9.80
C PRO A 98 8.02 2.54 11.21
N VAL A 99 6.83 1.95 11.29
CA VAL A 99 6.16 1.61 12.55
C VAL A 99 6.55 0.19 12.98
#